data_AF-A0AAP9Y2A5-F1
#
_entry.id   AF-A0AAP9Y2A5-F1
#
_cell.length_a   1.000
_cell.length_b   1.000
_cell.length_c   1.000
_cell.angle_alpha   90.00
_cell.angle_beta   90.00
_cell.angle_gamma   90.00
#
_symmetry.space_group_name_H-M   'P 1'
#
loop_
_entity.id
_entity.type
_entity.pdbx_description
1 polymer ?
#
loop_
_entity_poly.entity_id
_entity_poly.type
_entity_poly.pdbx_seq_one_letter_code
_entity_poly.pdbx_strand_id
1 'polypeptide(L)'
;MAVKSVDWLAIEGAYLAGVDSVRTIASAHGISEAMIRKKAKQLGWSRDPGGTKRAMVNAHMAGGTQGSSQEGAQIAHEQIATAATADIQDMERGLAVHRACLVRLEVAVKNVADPKIIKTITEAASLAISGIRKIRGLDTPNPADAADLDAAIEAELAYLERSRQAGTAPDAEGA
;
A
#
# COMPACT_ATOMS: atom_id res chain seq x y z
N MET A 1 -30.40 -26.95 21.06
CA MET A 1 -29.90 -26.04 20.00
C MET A 1 -28.41 -25.92 20.20
N ALA A 2 -27.60 -26.50 19.29
CA ALA A 2 -26.16 -26.52 19.45
C ALA A 2 -25.63 -25.08 19.32
N VAL A 3 -24.96 -24.58 20.37
CA VAL A 3 -24.24 -23.31 20.32
C VAL A 3 -23.20 -23.48 19.22
N LYS A 4 -23.38 -22.78 18.10
CA LYS A 4 -22.42 -22.77 17.00
C LYS A 4 -21.16 -22.12 17.57
N SER A 5 -20.20 -22.94 17.99
CA SER A 5 -18.95 -22.48 18.57
C SER A 5 -18.29 -21.59 17.54
N VAL A 6 -18.16 -20.31 17.88
CA VAL A 6 -17.52 -19.33 17.00
C VAL A 6 -16.07 -19.77 16.84
N ASP A 7 -15.70 -20.12 15.61
CA ASP A 7 -14.34 -20.51 15.27
C ASP A 7 -13.45 -19.26 15.22
N TRP A 8 -12.98 -18.87 16.41
CA TRP A 8 -12.14 -17.70 16.57
C TRP A 8 -10.80 -17.82 15.86
N LEU A 9 -10.29 -19.04 15.69
CA LEU A 9 -9.01 -19.29 15.02
C LEU A 9 -9.15 -19.04 13.51
N ALA A 10 -10.25 -19.48 12.89
CA ALA A 10 -10.55 -19.16 11.50
C ALA A 10 -10.78 -17.65 11.29
N ILE A 11 -11.48 -17.00 12.20
CA ILE A 11 -11.74 -15.55 12.15
C ILE A 11 -10.44 -14.75 12.31
N GLU A 12 -9.56 -15.17 13.22
CA GLU A 12 -8.23 -14.58 13.42
C GLU A 12 -7.41 -14.65 12.13
N GLY A 13 -7.31 -15.84 11.52
CA GLY A 13 -6.59 -16.03 10.26
C GLY A 13 -7.11 -15.14 9.13
N ALA A 14 -8.43 -15.09 8.95
CA ALA A 14 -9.05 -14.23 7.94
C ALA A 14 -8.88 -12.73 8.25
N TYR A 15 -8.94 -12.34 9.53
CA TYR A 15 -8.77 -10.97 9.97
C TYR A 15 -7.34 -10.48 9.75
N LEU A 16 -6.33 -11.26 10.17
CA LEU A 16 -4.90 -10.96 9.99
C LEU A 16 -4.53 -10.93 8.51
N ALA A 17 -5.07 -11.85 7.70
CA ALA A 17 -4.88 -11.84 6.26
C ALA A 17 -5.38 -10.53 5.62
N GLY A 18 -6.43 -9.90 6.15
CA GLY A 18 -6.83 -8.57 5.68
C GLY A 18 -7.34 -8.50 4.24
N VAL A 19 -7.55 -9.65 3.59
CA VAL A 19 -8.03 -9.80 2.21
C VAL A 19 -9.51 -9.42 2.11
N ASP A 20 -10.32 -10.05 2.96
CA ASP A 20 -11.77 -9.82 3.04
C ASP A 20 -12.10 -8.71 4.03
N SER A 21 -13.18 -7.96 3.75
CA SER A 21 -13.68 -6.96 4.69
C SER A 21 -14.14 -7.62 6.00
N VAL A 22 -13.98 -6.94 7.13
CA VAL A 22 -14.42 -7.46 8.44
C VAL A 22 -15.92 -7.81 8.44
N ARG A 23 -16.72 -7.06 7.67
CA ARG A 23 -18.14 -7.33 7.42
C ARG A 23 -18.36 -8.65 6.68
N THR A 24 -17.55 -8.95 5.67
CA THR A 24 -17.60 -10.21 4.91
C THR A 24 -17.27 -11.39 5.83
N ILE A 25 -16.20 -11.29 6.63
CA ILE A 25 -15.79 -12.31 7.60
C ILE A 25 -16.92 -12.52 8.63
N ALA A 26 -17.48 -11.45 9.17
CA ALA A 26 -18.58 -11.51 10.12
C ALA A 26 -19.82 -12.25 9.55
N SER A 27 -20.18 -11.96 8.30
CA SER A 27 -21.28 -12.62 7.61
C SER A 27 -21.03 -14.11 7.39
N ALA A 28 -19.80 -14.51 7.03
CA ALA A 28 -19.44 -15.91 6.82
C ALA A 28 -19.53 -16.75 8.09
N HIS A 29 -19.19 -16.16 9.24
CA HIS A 29 -19.22 -16.82 10.54
C HIS A 29 -20.51 -16.57 11.35
N GLY A 30 -21.46 -15.80 10.82
CA GLY A 30 -22.75 -15.53 11.45
C GLY A 30 -22.65 -14.70 12.74
N ILE A 31 -21.65 -13.81 12.83
CA ILE A 31 -21.42 -12.93 13.98
C ILE A 31 -21.45 -11.46 13.56
N SER A 32 -21.39 -10.53 14.52
CA SER A 32 -21.28 -9.11 14.22
C SER A 32 -19.82 -8.69 14.02
N GLU A 33 -19.60 -7.74 13.11
CA GLU A 33 -18.28 -7.12 12.89
C GLU A 33 -17.71 -6.50 14.19
N ALA A 34 -18.57 -5.93 15.03
CA ALA A 34 -18.19 -5.36 16.32
C ALA A 34 -17.56 -6.40 17.26
N MET A 35 -18.03 -7.66 17.24
CA MET A 35 -17.44 -8.74 18.03
C MET A 35 -16.03 -9.09 17.55
N ILE A 36 -15.78 -9.10 16.24
CA ILE A 36 -14.45 -9.36 15.66
C ILE A 36 -13.49 -8.23 16.06
N ARG A 37 -13.89 -6.96 15.92
CA ARG A 37 -13.05 -5.81 16.29
C ARG A 37 -12.72 -5.78 17.79
N LYS A 38 -13.68 -6.14 18.65
CA LYS A 38 -13.46 -6.24 20.10
C LYS A 38 -12.45 -7.34 20.43
N LYS A 39 -12.58 -8.51 19.80
CA LYS A 39 -11.68 -9.65 19.99
C LYS A 39 -10.26 -9.33 19.48
N ALA A 40 -10.17 -8.71 18.30
CA ALA A 40 -8.92 -8.23 17.71
C ALA A 40 -8.16 -7.27 18.65
N LYS A 41 -8.87 -6.29 19.23
CA LYS A 41 -8.27 -5.36 20.20
C LYS A 41 -7.82 -6.07 21.48
N GLN A 42 -8.58 -7.04 21.97
CA GLN A 42 -8.27 -7.79 23.20
C GLN A 42 -7.04 -8.70 23.04
N LEU A 43 -6.86 -9.28 21.86
CA LEU A 43 -5.78 -10.23 21.56
C LEU A 43 -4.63 -9.62 20.74
N GLY A 44 -4.68 -8.31 20.46
CA GLY A 44 -3.63 -7.60 19.74
C GLY A 44 -3.51 -7.96 18.26
N TRP A 45 -4.61 -8.38 17.62
CA TRP A 45 -4.59 -8.75 16.20
C TRP A 45 -4.31 -7.53 15.32
N SER A 46 -3.25 -7.62 14.53
CA SER A 46 -2.85 -6.59 13.57
C SER A 46 -3.29 -6.99 12.16
N ARG A 47 -4.01 -6.09 11.47
CA ARG A 47 -4.53 -6.31 10.12
C ARG A 47 -3.84 -5.36 9.17
N ASP A 48 -3.06 -5.88 8.21
CA ASP A 48 -2.44 -5.11 7.13
C ASP A 48 -3.01 -5.51 5.75
N PRO A 49 -4.13 -4.90 5.33
CA PRO A 49 -4.73 -5.16 4.02
C PRO A 49 -3.83 -4.75 2.86
N GLY A 50 -2.91 -3.80 3.08
CA GLY A 50 -1.99 -3.31 2.05
C GLY A 50 -0.88 -4.32 1.80
N GLY A 51 -0.25 -4.81 2.86
CA GLY A 51 0.79 -5.84 2.82
C GLY A 51 0.30 -7.14 2.22
N THR A 52 -0.86 -7.65 2.66
CA THR A 52 -1.37 -8.92 2.12
C THR A 52 -1.79 -8.82 0.67
N LYS A 53 -2.38 -7.70 0.22
CA LYS A 53 -2.68 -7.50 -1.20
C LYS A 53 -1.41 -7.48 -2.05
N ARG A 54 -0.36 -6.79 -1.61
CA ARG A 54 0.95 -6.82 -2.28
C ARG A 54 1.55 -8.23 -2.30
N ALA A 55 1.46 -8.97 -1.19
CA ALA A 55 1.96 -10.33 -1.11
C ALA A 55 1.19 -11.31 -2.00
N MET A 56 -0.14 -11.19 -2.08
CA MET A 56 -0.97 -12.00 -2.98
C MET A 56 -0.71 -11.67 -4.45
N VAL A 57 -0.60 -10.38 -4.79
CA VAL A 57 -0.21 -9.97 -6.15
C VAL A 57 1.17 -10.51 -6.47
N ASN A 58 2.14 -10.37 -5.57
CA ASN A 58 3.49 -10.92 -5.76
C ASN A 58 3.49 -12.45 -5.84
N ALA A 59 2.72 -13.17 -5.03
CA ALA A 59 2.62 -14.63 -5.07
C ALA A 59 1.92 -15.11 -6.35
N HIS A 60 0.88 -14.39 -6.80
CA HIS A 60 0.21 -14.64 -8.08
C HIS A 60 1.14 -14.39 -9.27
N MET A 61 2.01 -13.38 -9.17
CA MET A 61 3.07 -13.09 -10.14
C MET A 61 4.27 -14.05 -10.02
N ALA A 62 4.53 -14.63 -8.85
CA ALA A 62 5.69 -15.51 -8.56
C ALA A 62 5.42 -17.01 -8.73
N GLY A 63 4.16 -17.44 -8.81
CA GLY A 63 3.78 -18.78 -9.27
C GLY A 63 2.72 -19.47 -8.42
N GLY A 64 1.64 -19.90 -9.07
CA GLY A 64 0.75 -20.91 -8.51
C GLY A 64 -0.59 -21.07 -9.21
N THR A 65 -0.65 -22.01 -10.17
CA THR A 65 -1.84 -22.86 -10.31
C THR A 65 -1.42 -24.33 -10.38
N GLN A 66 -1.29 -24.96 -9.21
CA GLN A 66 -1.51 -26.40 -9.11
C GLN A 66 -3.00 -26.65 -9.38
N GLY A 67 -3.30 -27.25 -10.53
CA GLY A 67 -4.63 -27.75 -10.89
C GLY A 67 -5.19 -27.32 -12.23
N SER A 68 -4.53 -26.42 -12.98
CA SER A 68 -4.98 -26.07 -14.32
C SER A 68 -4.48 -27.11 -15.32
N SER A 69 -5.38 -27.63 -16.17
CA SER A 69 -4.98 -28.27 -17.42
C SER A 69 -3.94 -27.38 -18.13
N GLN A 70 -3.08 -28.00 -18.95
CA GLN A 70 -2.03 -27.29 -19.67
C GLN A 70 -2.59 -26.08 -20.47
N GLU A 71 -3.85 -26.18 -20.93
CA GLU A 71 -4.62 -25.07 -21.53
C GLU A 71 -5.05 -23.98 -20.55
N GLY A 72 -5.45 -24.31 -19.32
CA GLY A 72 -5.81 -23.31 -18.31
C GLY A 72 -4.60 -22.47 -17.85
N ALA A 73 -3.42 -23.09 -17.76
CA ALA A 73 -2.17 -22.37 -17.47
C ALA A 73 -1.77 -21.45 -18.64
N GLN A 74 -1.96 -21.91 -19.88
CA GLN A 74 -1.70 -21.13 -21.09
C GLN A 74 -2.62 -19.91 -21.19
N ILE A 75 -3.93 -20.08 -20.95
CA ILE A 75 -4.93 -19.01 -20.98
C ILE A 75 -4.66 -17.98 -19.88
N ALA A 76 -4.31 -18.43 -18.66
CA ALA A 76 -3.97 -17.52 -17.57
C ALA A 76 -2.71 -16.69 -17.88
N HIS A 77 -1.67 -17.32 -18.44
CA HIS A 77 -0.45 -16.62 -18.87
C HIS A 77 -0.73 -15.60 -19.98
N GLU A 78 -1.55 -15.95 -20.96
CA GLU A 78 -1.95 -15.06 -22.06
C GLU A 78 -2.80 -13.87 -21.57
N GLN A 79 -3.71 -14.11 -20.62
CA GLN A 79 -4.51 -13.05 -19.99
C GLN A 79 -3.64 -12.09 -19.16
N ILE A 80 -2.69 -12.61 -18.38
CA ILE A 80 -1.74 -11.79 -17.61
C ILE A 80 -0.86 -10.97 -18.56
N ALA A 81 -0.34 -11.59 -19.63
CA ALA A 81 0.46 -10.89 -20.65
C ALA A 81 -0.35 -9.78 -21.35
N THR A 82 -1.62 -10.04 -21.64
CA THR A 82 -2.52 -9.07 -22.26
C THR A 82 -2.82 -7.90 -21.31
N ALA A 83 -3.13 -8.19 -20.04
CA ALA A 83 -3.36 -7.17 -19.02
C ALA A 83 -2.11 -6.32 -18.78
N ALA A 84 -0.94 -6.95 -18.64
CA ALA A 84 0.34 -6.25 -18.50
C ALA A 84 0.65 -5.38 -19.73
N THR A 85 0.35 -5.86 -20.94
CA THR A 85 0.51 -5.07 -22.17
C THR A 85 -0.43 -3.86 -22.19
N ALA A 86 -1.68 -4.02 -21.77
CA ALA A 86 -2.65 -2.93 -21.66
C ALA A 86 -2.18 -1.88 -20.64
N ASP A 87 -1.70 -2.32 -19.47
CA ASP A 87 -1.16 -1.44 -18.44
C ASP A 87 0.07 -0.66 -18.95
N ILE A 88 0.99 -1.33 -19.66
CA ILE A 88 2.15 -0.68 -20.30
C ILE A 88 1.68 0.40 -21.28
N GLN A 89 0.70 0.09 -22.14
CA GLN A 89 0.16 1.05 -23.10
C GLN A 89 -0.49 2.25 -22.40
N ASP A 90 -1.22 2.03 -21.30
CA ASP A 90 -1.83 3.12 -20.54
C ASP A 90 -0.77 4.01 -19.88
N MET A 91 0.29 3.42 -19.36
CA MET A 91 1.45 4.16 -18.84
C MET A 91 2.17 4.96 -19.93
N GLU A 92 2.35 4.39 -21.12
CA GLU A 92 2.91 5.08 -22.28
C GLU A 92 2.03 6.25 -22.76
N ARG A 93 0.70 6.06 -22.80
CA ARG A 93 -0.27 7.12 -23.09
C ARG A 93 -0.16 8.24 -22.06
N GLY A 94 -0.09 7.91 -20.78
CA GLY A 94 0.12 8.88 -19.69
C GLY A 94 1.40 9.69 -19.88
N LEU A 95 2.52 9.04 -20.20
CA LEU A 95 3.78 9.72 -20.50
C LEU A 95 3.66 10.65 -21.71
N ALA A 96 3.01 10.21 -22.79
CA ALA A 96 2.80 10.99 -23.99
C ALA A 96 1.97 12.26 -23.69
N VAL A 97 0.90 12.13 -22.90
CA VAL A 97 0.06 13.26 -22.48
C VAL A 97 0.86 14.26 -21.65
N HIS A 98 1.56 13.82 -20.61
CA HIS A 98 2.36 14.73 -19.77
C HIS A 98 3.46 15.45 -20.57
N ARG A 99 4.14 14.75 -21.48
CA ARG A 99 5.13 15.36 -22.38
C ARG A 99 4.50 16.40 -23.31
N ALA A 100 3.34 16.09 -23.89
CA ALA A 100 2.63 17.03 -24.75
C ALA A 100 2.15 18.26 -23.96
N CYS A 101 1.76 18.11 -22.69
CA CYS A 101 1.49 19.23 -21.80
C CYS A 101 2.73 20.11 -21.63
N LEU A 102 3.89 19.54 -21.31
CA LEU A 102 5.14 20.31 -21.15
C LEU A 102 5.50 21.09 -22.41
N VAL A 103 5.42 20.48 -23.59
CA VAL A 103 5.67 21.18 -24.87
C VAL A 103 4.72 22.36 -25.06
N ARG A 104 3.42 22.17 -24.79
CA ARG A 104 2.43 23.26 -24.92
C ARG A 104 2.64 24.37 -23.89
N LEU A 105 2.99 24.01 -22.65
CA LEU A 105 3.30 24.97 -21.58
C LEU A 105 4.55 25.78 -21.89
N GLU A 106 5.58 25.17 -22.48
CA GLU A 106 6.78 25.86 -22.95
C GLU A 106 6.46 26.91 -24.03
N VAL A 107 5.60 26.56 -24.99
CA VAL A 107 5.13 27.52 -26.01
C VAL A 107 4.31 28.64 -25.38
N ALA A 108 3.44 28.30 -24.42
CA ALA A 108 2.60 29.29 -23.74
C ALA A 108 3.43 30.32 -22.95
N VAL A 109 4.43 29.87 -22.17
CA VAL A 109 5.21 30.78 -21.32
C VAL A 109 6.04 31.77 -22.13
N LYS A 110 6.50 31.41 -23.34
CA LYS A 110 7.27 32.30 -24.23
C LYS A 110 6.48 33.54 -24.69
N ASN A 111 5.15 33.48 -24.64
CA ASN A 111 4.27 34.51 -25.18
C ASN A 111 3.51 35.32 -24.11
N VAL A 112 3.84 35.13 -22.84
CA VAL A 112 3.12 35.72 -21.71
C VAL A 112 4.04 36.59 -20.86
N ALA A 113 3.61 37.81 -20.56
CA ALA A 113 4.30 38.72 -19.66
C ALA A 113 3.67 38.80 -18.25
N ASP A 114 2.40 38.40 -18.09
CA ASP A 114 1.70 38.46 -16.80
C ASP A 114 2.30 37.45 -15.80
N PRO A 115 2.86 37.92 -14.67
CA PRO A 115 3.43 37.04 -13.64
C PRO A 115 2.45 36.00 -13.08
N LYS A 116 1.15 36.32 -13.01
CA LYS A 116 0.15 35.37 -12.50
C LYS A 116 -0.01 34.18 -13.43
N ILE A 117 -0.06 34.44 -14.74
CA ILE A 117 -0.17 33.39 -15.75
C ILE A 117 1.12 32.55 -15.78
N ILE A 118 2.29 33.19 -15.65
CA ILE A 118 3.59 32.48 -15.55
C ILE A 118 3.60 31.52 -14.35
N LYS A 119 3.08 31.94 -13.19
CA LYS A 119 2.94 31.08 -12.01
C LYS A 119 2.06 29.87 -12.32
N THR A 120 0.86 30.09 -12.89
CA THR A 120 -0.05 28.99 -13.25
C THR A 120 0.59 28.00 -14.23
N ILE A 121 1.35 28.50 -15.22
CA ILE A 121 2.08 27.62 -16.16
C ILE A 121 3.14 26.79 -15.42
N THR A 122 3.88 27.39 -14.49
CA THR A 122 4.90 26.70 -13.69
C THR A 122 4.30 25.60 -12.80
N GLU A 123 3.15 25.87 -12.18
CA GLU A 123 2.42 24.89 -11.37
C GLU A 123 1.91 23.71 -12.22
N ALA A 124 1.33 24.00 -13.40
CA ALA A 124 0.92 22.97 -14.34
C ALA A 124 2.11 22.14 -14.85
N ALA A 125 3.26 22.77 -15.10
CA ALA A 125 4.48 22.07 -15.50
C ALA A 125 5.00 21.16 -14.38
N SER A 126 4.95 21.62 -13.13
CA SER A 126 5.34 20.83 -11.96
C SER A 126 4.48 19.57 -11.82
N LEU A 127 3.15 19.68 -12.02
CA LEU A 127 2.24 18.53 -12.02
C LEU A 127 2.57 17.53 -13.14
N ALA A 128 2.87 18.00 -14.35
CA ALA A 128 3.24 17.13 -15.45
C ALA A 128 4.57 16.40 -15.20
N ILE A 129 5.57 17.08 -14.61
CA ILE A 129 6.85 16.47 -14.22
C ILE A 129 6.63 15.41 -13.14
N SER A 130 5.83 15.71 -12.11
CA SER A 130 5.49 14.73 -11.08
C SER A 130 4.80 13.50 -11.67
N GLY A 131 3.86 13.67 -12.61
CA GLY A 131 3.23 12.55 -13.32
C GLY A 131 4.24 11.66 -14.04
N ILE A 132 5.18 12.26 -14.77
CA ILE A 132 6.26 11.52 -15.45
C ILE A 132 7.16 10.78 -14.46
N ARG A 133 7.54 11.41 -13.35
CA ARG A 133 8.40 10.79 -12.32
C ARG A 133 7.71 9.57 -11.69
N LYS A 134 6.42 9.68 -11.36
CA LYS A 134 5.62 8.57 -10.85
C LYS A 134 5.51 7.42 -11.84
N ILE A 135 5.18 7.70 -13.11
CA ILE A 135 5.05 6.66 -14.14
C ILE A 135 6.39 5.93 -14.35
N ARG A 136 7.51 6.64 -14.24
CA ARG A 136 8.86 6.05 -14.34
C ARG A 136 9.36 5.39 -13.06
N GLY A 137 8.57 5.39 -11.99
CA GLY A 137 8.99 4.86 -10.69
C GLY A 137 10.10 5.66 -10.00
N LEU A 138 10.38 6.90 -10.43
CA LEU A 138 11.44 7.77 -9.88
C LEU A 138 11.08 8.38 -8.51
N ASP A 139 9.85 8.16 -8.05
CA ASP A 139 9.37 8.53 -6.71
C ASP A 139 9.38 7.34 -5.74
N THR A 140 9.73 6.14 -6.22
CA THR A 140 9.86 4.97 -5.37
C THR A 140 11.20 5.05 -4.65
N PRO A 141 11.25 5.00 -3.30
CA PRO A 141 12.51 5.00 -2.56
C PRO A 141 13.41 3.87 -3.04
N ASN A 142 14.69 4.15 -3.23
CA ASN A 142 15.67 3.11 -3.53
C ASN A 142 15.75 2.18 -2.31
N PRO A 143 15.92 0.85 -2.47
CA PRO A 143 16.21 -0.06 -1.36
C PRO A 143 17.30 0.43 -0.39
N ALA A 144 18.29 1.18 -0.87
CA ALA A 144 19.30 1.84 -0.02
C ALA A 144 18.68 2.90 0.93
N ASP A 145 17.74 3.71 0.42
CA ASP A 145 17.04 4.73 1.21
C ASP A 145 16.05 4.10 2.22
N ALA A 146 15.53 2.91 1.90
CA ALA A 146 14.65 2.16 2.80
C ALA A 146 15.38 1.59 4.00
N ALA A 147 16.62 1.10 3.81
CA ALA A 147 17.46 0.63 4.91
C ALA A 147 17.82 1.75 5.90
N ASP A 148 18.05 2.97 5.39
CA ASP A 148 18.30 4.15 6.23
C ASP A 148 17.06 4.57 7.03
N LEU A 149 15.86 4.39 6.46
CA LEU A 149 14.59 4.67 7.14
C LEU A 149 14.31 3.64 8.25
N ASP A 150 14.56 2.35 7.97
CA ASP A 150 14.43 1.28 8.96
C ASP A 150 15.40 1.49 10.13
N ALA A 151 16.65 1.86 9.85
CA ALA A 151 17.65 2.20 10.86
C ALA A 151 17.25 3.43 11.71
N ALA A 152 16.64 4.45 11.10
CA ALA A 152 16.16 5.63 11.81
C ALA A 152 14.98 5.31 12.74
N ILE A 153 14.06 4.43 12.32
CA ILE A 153 12.94 3.97 13.14
C ILE A 153 13.45 3.15 14.33
N GLU A 154 14.41 2.25 14.12
CA GLU A 154 15.02 1.47 15.20
C GLU A 154 15.75 2.35 16.23
N ALA A 155 16.46 3.38 15.78
CA ALA A 155 17.15 4.32 16.67
C ALA A 155 16.16 5.11 17.56
N GLU A 156 15.05 5.56 16.98
CA GLU A 156 13.99 6.29 17.71
C GLU A 156 13.29 5.39 18.74
N LEU A 157 13.00 4.13 18.38
CA LEU A 157 12.44 3.14 19.31
C LEU A 157 13.39 2.89 20.50
N ALA A 158 14.69 2.72 20.23
CA ALA A 158 15.70 2.52 21.27
C ALA A 158 15.90 3.75 22.17
N TYR A 159 15.64 4.96 21.66
CA TYR A 159 15.64 6.19 22.46
C TYR A 159 14.41 6.25 23.39
N LEU A 160 13.22 5.94 22.86
CA LEU A 160 11.96 5.90 23.62
C LEU A 160 11.96 4.80 24.71
N GLU A 161 12.59 3.66 24.45
CA GLU A 161 12.73 2.60 25.45
C GLU A 161 13.65 3.02 26.60
N ARG A 162 14.76 3.71 26.30
CA ARG A 162 15.68 4.25 27.30
C ARG A 162 15.05 5.36 28.13
N SER A 163 14.27 6.26 27.51
CA SER A 163 13.56 7.32 28.24
C SER A 163 12.46 6.74 29.15
N ARG A 164 11.78 5.67 28.71
CA ARG A 164 10.79 4.94 29.53
C ARG A 164 11.43 4.25 30.73
N GLN A 165 12.61 3.66 30.57
CA GLN A 165 13.36 3.02 31.67
C GLN A 165 13.94 4.05 32.66
N ALA A 166 14.32 5.24 32.18
CA ALA A 166 14.80 6.33 33.03
C ALA A 166 13.68 7.04 33.82
N GLY A 167 12.44 7.00 33.34
CA GLY A 167 11.26 7.57 34.02
C GLY A 167 10.68 6.72 35.16
N THR A 168 11.26 5.55 35.46
CA THR A 168 10.82 4.63 36.52
C THR A 168 11.90 4.43 37.59
N ALA A 169 12.35 5.52 38.22
CA ALA A 169 13.04 5.46 39.51
C ALA A 169 11.99 5.63 40.63
N PRO A 170 11.91 4.73 41.62
CA PRO A 170 10.89 4.80 42.67
C PRO A 170 11.25 5.86 43.71
N ASP A 171 10.35 6.82 43.92
CA ASP A 171 10.31 7.63 45.15
C ASP A 171 9.94 6.71 46.32
N ALA A 172 10.95 6.07 46.90
CA ALA A 172 10.83 5.31 48.14
C ALA A 172 11.94 5.76 49.09
N GLU A 173 11.72 6.88 49.78
CA GLU A 173 12.31 7.15 51.08
C GLU A 173 11.54 8.31 51.76
N GLY A 174 11.00 8.03 52.95
CA GLY A 174 10.24 8.99 53.75
C GLY A 174 9.58 8.30 54.95
N ALA A 175 10.42 7.81 55.86
CA ALA A 175 10.07 7.49 57.24
C ALA A 175 9.97 8.78 58.07
#